data_AF-A0A2T3YXH5-F1
#
_entry.id   AF-A0A2T3YXH5-F1
#
_cell.length_a   1.000
_cell.length_b   1.000
_cell.length_c   1.000
_cell.angle_alpha   90.00
_cell.angle_beta   90.00
_cell.angle_gamma   90.00
#
_symmetry.space_group_name_H-M   'P 1'
#
loop_
_entity.id
_entity.type
_entity.pdbx_description
1 polymer ?
#
loop_
_entity_poly.entity_id
_entity_poly.type
_entity_poly.pdbx_seq_one_letter_code
_entity_poly.pdbx_strand_id
1 'polypeptide(L)'
;MKFLSLLALVAFASAAPTSEPGNDLVERFSGGCGVKQASFYGDAQVAAAANQACTLFRSGKVVGSNKYPHKFNNGEKFKFHGVAGPYQEFPIIKTGAIYNGGSPGPDRVVINSACTVAGLITHNGASGNKFVACSGTN
;
A
#
# COMPACT_ATOMS: atom_id res chain seq x y z
N MET A 1 63.54 23.56 -14.23
CA MET A 1 62.62 22.74 -15.06
C MET A 1 62.19 21.56 -14.18
N LYS A 2 60.97 21.62 -13.63
CA LYS A 2 59.80 20.80 -14.06
C LYS A 2 60.08 19.30 -13.93
N PHE A 3 59.70 18.69 -12.81
CA PHE A 3 58.46 17.92 -12.55
C PHE A 3 58.69 16.40 -12.64
N LEU A 4 58.63 15.69 -11.50
CA LEU A 4 58.22 14.28 -11.39
C LEU A 4 56.88 14.28 -10.64
N SER A 5 55.72 14.16 -11.30
CA SER A 5 55.05 12.93 -11.75
C SER A 5 54.59 12.04 -10.57
N LEU A 6 53.33 12.21 -10.10
CA LEU A 6 52.07 11.56 -10.52
C LEU A 6 51.92 10.12 -9.99
N LEU A 7 50.98 9.90 -9.06
CA LEU A 7 49.65 9.26 -9.30
C LEU A 7 48.99 8.94 -7.94
N ALA A 8 47.94 9.68 -7.59
CA ALA A 8 47.08 9.33 -6.46
C ALA A 8 46.10 8.21 -6.89
N LEU A 9 46.05 7.12 -6.13
CA LEU A 9 45.08 6.04 -6.32
C LEU A 9 43.65 6.58 -6.09
N VAL A 10 42.83 6.56 -7.14
CA VAL A 10 41.38 6.73 -7.02
C VAL A 10 40.78 5.35 -6.76
N ALA A 11 40.30 5.13 -5.54
CA ALA A 11 39.52 3.94 -5.21
C ALA A 11 38.09 4.12 -5.76
N PHE A 12 37.74 3.36 -6.78
CA PHE A 12 36.36 3.26 -7.25
C PHE A 12 35.59 2.36 -6.27
N ALA A 13 34.84 2.97 -5.37
CA ALA A 13 33.79 2.26 -4.64
C ALA A 13 32.66 1.93 -5.61
N SER A 14 32.61 0.70 -6.10
CA SER A 14 31.45 0.18 -6.82
C SER A 14 30.33 -0.06 -5.81
N ALA A 15 29.42 0.90 -5.69
CA ALA A 15 28.13 0.65 -5.06
C ALA A 15 27.30 -0.19 -6.04
N ALA A 16 27.35 -1.52 -5.88
CA ALA A 16 26.40 -2.40 -6.55
C ALA A 16 25.01 -2.15 -5.95
N PRO A 17 23.95 -1.95 -6.77
CA PRO A 17 22.59 -1.95 -6.26
C PRO A 17 22.29 -3.35 -5.72
N THR A 18 22.18 -3.46 -4.40
CA THR A 18 21.60 -4.63 -3.74
C THR A 18 20.14 -4.70 -4.17
N SER A 19 19.85 -5.58 -5.13
CA SER A 19 18.49 -5.97 -5.47
C SER A 19 17.95 -6.79 -4.30
N GLU A 20 17.19 -6.14 -3.43
CA GLU A 20 16.31 -6.85 -2.49
C GLU A 20 15.30 -7.67 -3.33
N PRO A 21 15.09 -8.96 -3.03
CA PRO A 21 14.08 -9.75 -3.72
C PRO A 21 12.70 -9.32 -3.19
N GLY A 22 12.16 -8.25 -3.78
CA GLY A 22 10.77 -7.87 -3.64
C GLY A 22 9.91 -8.92 -4.32
N ASN A 23 9.24 -9.74 -3.51
CA ASN A 23 8.41 -10.84 -3.99
C ASN A 23 7.27 -10.30 -4.87
N ASP A 24 7.27 -10.78 -6.10
CA ASP A 24 6.46 -10.44 -7.27
C ASP A 24 4.98 -10.83 -7.14
N LEU A 25 4.17 -10.12 -6.33
CA LEU A 25 2.70 -10.28 -6.29
C LEU A 25 1.91 -8.98 -6.00
N VAL A 26 2.33 -7.85 -6.56
CA VAL A 26 1.41 -6.71 -6.71
C VAL A 26 1.23 -6.47 -8.20
N GLU A 27 0.24 -7.15 -8.77
CA GLU A 27 -0.35 -6.74 -10.03
C GLU A 27 -0.64 -5.23 -9.91
N ARG A 28 -0.13 -4.43 -10.85
CA ARG A 28 0.01 -2.97 -10.79
C ARG A 28 -1.31 -2.28 -10.39
N PHE A 29 -1.53 -2.11 -9.09
CA PHE A 29 -2.75 -1.52 -8.57
C PHE A 29 -2.50 -0.05 -8.24
N SER A 30 -2.64 0.81 -9.25
CA SER A 30 -2.67 2.26 -9.09
C SER A 30 -4.10 2.75 -9.25
N GLY A 31 -4.58 3.59 -8.31
CA GLY A 31 -5.98 3.99 -8.26
C GLY A 31 -6.19 5.38 -7.67
N GLY A 32 -7.12 6.12 -8.27
CA GLY A 32 -7.61 7.41 -7.76
C GLY A 32 -8.85 7.22 -6.89
N CYS A 33 -8.86 7.76 -5.67
CA CYS A 33 -9.97 7.66 -4.73
C CYS A 33 -10.74 8.98 -4.62
N GLY A 34 -12.06 8.93 -4.80
CA GLY A 34 -13.01 10.00 -4.50
C GLY A 34 -13.10 11.13 -5.53
N VAL A 35 -14.21 11.88 -5.49
CA VAL A 35 -14.50 13.02 -6.40
C VAL A 35 -14.21 14.40 -5.79
N LYS A 36 -14.25 14.53 -4.45
CA LYS A 36 -14.03 15.80 -3.74
C LYS A 36 -12.59 16.02 -3.29
N GLN A 37 -11.88 14.93 -2.98
CA GLN A 37 -10.48 14.92 -2.60
C GLN A 37 -9.83 13.73 -3.28
N ALA A 38 -9.40 13.92 -4.53
CA ALA A 38 -8.70 12.88 -5.25
C ALA A 38 -7.42 12.51 -4.47
N SER A 39 -7.39 11.31 -3.89
CA SER A 39 -6.17 10.67 -3.43
C SER A 39 -5.67 9.79 -4.57
N PHE A 40 -4.43 9.98 -5.01
CA PHE A 40 -3.79 9.10 -5.97
C PHE A 40 -2.73 8.29 -5.24
N TYR A 41 -2.80 6.98 -5.39
CA TYR A 41 -1.87 6.04 -4.78
C TYR A 41 -1.10 5.35 -5.90
N GLY A 42 0.22 5.50 -5.87
CA GLY A 42 1.10 4.74 -6.76
C GLY A 42 1.30 3.31 -6.25
N ASP A 43 1.71 2.41 -7.15
CA ASP A 43 1.91 0.98 -6.89
C ASP A 43 2.74 0.71 -5.62
N ALA A 44 3.83 1.45 -5.42
CA ALA A 44 4.70 1.29 -4.25
C ALA A 44 3.99 1.60 -2.92
N GLN A 45 3.11 2.60 -2.91
CA GLN A 45 2.37 2.99 -1.71
C GLN A 45 1.26 1.99 -1.39
N VAL A 46 0.60 1.46 -2.42
CA VAL A 46 -0.39 0.38 -2.27
C VAL A 46 0.28 -0.89 -1.77
N ALA A 47 1.40 -1.28 -2.38
CA ALA A 47 2.19 -2.42 -1.96
C ALA A 47 2.65 -2.31 -0.51
N ALA A 48 3.16 -1.15 -0.10
CA ALA A 48 3.65 -0.95 1.26
C ALA A 48 2.52 -1.02 2.30
N ALA A 49 1.34 -0.44 2.01
CA ALA A 49 0.17 -0.55 2.88
C ALA A 49 -0.36 -1.99 2.94
N ALA A 50 -0.45 -2.69 1.81
CA ALA A 50 -0.88 -4.09 1.74
C ALA A 50 0.08 -5.02 2.48
N ASN A 51 1.39 -4.80 2.37
CA ASN A 51 2.41 -5.57 3.08
C ASN A 51 2.32 -5.37 4.60
N GLN A 52 2.08 -4.13 5.05
CA GLN A 52 1.85 -3.86 6.47
C GLN A 52 0.57 -4.56 6.96
N ALA A 53 -0.52 -4.47 6.21
CA ALA A 53 -1.77 -5.16 6.51
C ALA A 53 -1.56 -6.67 6.63
N CYS A 54 -0.87 -7.28 5.65
CA CYS A 54 -0.54 -8.70 5.65
C CYS A 54 0.29 -9.11 6.86
N THR A 55 1.31 -8.33 7.20
CA THR A 55 2.20 -8.60 8.34
C THR A 55 1.44 -8.60 9.66
N LEU A 56 0.59 -7.59 9.89
CA LEU A 56 -0.24 -7.50 11.09
C LEU A 56 -1.28 -8.63 11.13
N PHE A 57 -1.96 -8.90 10.01
CA PHE A 57 -2.95 -9.97 9.90
C PHE A 57 -2.34 -11.35 10.20
N ARG A 58 -1.22 -11.70 9.55
CA ARG A 58 -0.52 -12.98 9.76
C ARG A 58 0.01 -13.14 11.18
N SER A 59 0.33 -12.04 11.87
CA SER A 59 0.81 -12.07 13.26
C SER A 59 -0.31 -11.94 14.30
N GLY A 60 -1.58 -11.84 13.87
CA GLY A 60 -2.72 -11.66 14.77
C GLY A 60 -2.68 -10.32 15.54
N LYS A 61 -1.97 -9.32 15.00
CA LYS A 61 -1.80 -8.00 15.61
C LYS A 61 -2.68 -6.96 14.94
N VAL A 62 -3.02 -5.91 15.68
CA VAL A 62 -3.77 -4.76 15.20
C VAL A 62 -3.19 -3.46 15.74
N VAL A 63 -3.43 -2.35 15.03
CA VAL A 63 -3.00 -1.00 15.39
C VAL A 63 -4.16 -0.01 15.36
N GLY A 64 -4.06 1.03 16.18
CA GLY A 64 -5.08 2.07 16.31
C GLY A 64 -6.33 1.64 17.08
N SER A 65 -7.16 2.62 17.46
CA SER A 65 -8.42 2.39 18.19
C SER A 65 -9.41 1.52 17.42
N ASN A 66 -9.36 1.60 16.09
CA ASN A 66 -10.25 0.87 15.19
C ASN A 66 -9.75 -0.55 14.87
N LYS A 67 -8.57 -0.93 15.41
CA LYS A 67 -7.99 -2.28 15.32
C LYS A 67 -7.72 -2.75 13.89
N TYR A 68 -6.95 -1.98 13.12
CA TYR A 68 -6.55 -2.37 11.77
C TYR A 68 -5.32 -3.29 11.75
N PRO A 69 -5.20 -4.25 10.81
CA PRO A 69 -6.22 -4.63 9.84
C PRO A 69 -7.39 -5.36 10.53
N HIS A 70 -8.56 -5.26 9.93
CA HIS A 70 -9.75 -5.99 10.38
C HIS A 70 -10.59 -6.43 9.19
N LYS A 71 -11.52 -7.36 9.48
CA LYS A 71 -12.36 -8.00 8.47
C LYS A 71 -13.17 -6.96 7.69
N PHE A 72 -13.03 -7.00 6.37
CA PHE A 72 -13.89 -6.29 5.45
C PHE A 72 -14.97 -7.24 4.90
N ASN A 73 -16.24 -6.93 5.17
CA ASN A 73 -17.36 -7.82 4.81
C ASN A 73 -17.85 -7.64 3.36
N ASN A 74 -17.41 -6.60 2.66
CA ASN A 74 -17.89 -6.25 1.31
C ASN A 74 -19.42 -6.12 1.21
N GLY A 75 -20.04 -5.40 2.14
CA GLY A 75 -21.50 -5.16 2.13
C GLY A 75 -21.95 -4.30 0.93
N GLU A 76 -21.03 -3.51 0.39
CA GLU A 76 -21.14 -2.71 -0.82
C GLU A 76 -21.18 -3.55 -2.11
N LYS A 77 -20.74 -4.82 -2.06
CA LYS A 77 -20.69 -5.76 -3.19
C LYS A 77 -19.72 -5.35 -4.31
N PHE A 78 -18.56 -4.81 -3.95
CA PHE A 78 -17.46 -4.59 -4.89
C PHE A 78 -17.03 -5.90 -5.56
N LYS A 79 -16.66 -5.81 -6.83
CA LYS A 79 -16.12 -6.88 -7.66
C LYS A 79 -14.59 -6.81 -7.65
N PHE A 80 -13.97 -7.62 -6.79
CA PHE A 80 -12.51 -7.70 -6.68
C PHE A 80 -11.86 -8.59 -7.75
N HIS A 81 -12.32 -8.53 -9.01
CA HIS A 81 -11.67 -9.15 -10.18
C HIS A 81 -11.21 -10.62 -10.02
N GLY A 82 -11.94 -11.43 -9.26
CA GLY A 82 -11.59 -12.85 -9.03
C GLY A 82 -10.72 -13.11 -7.79
N VAL A 83 -10.30 -12.07 -7.07
CA VAL A 83 -9.67 -12.20 -5.75
C VAL A 83 -10.73 -12.63 -4.74
N ALA A 84 -10.74 -13.92 -4.41
CA ALA A 84 -11.64 -14.49 -3.43
C ALA A 84 -11.30 -13.99 -2.01
N GLY A 85 -12.34 -13.75 -1.21
CA GLY A 85 -12.21 -13.46 0.21
C GLY A 85 -11.86 -14.70 1.04
N PRO A 86 -11.82 -14.59 2.37
CA PRO A 86 -12.20 -13.43 3.18
C PRO A 86 -11.24 -12.25 3.04
N TYR A 87 -11.75 -11.03 3.28
CA TYR A 87 -11.00 -9.79 3.09
C TYR A 87 -10.65 -9.12 4.43
N GLN A 88 -9.56 -8.36 4.41
CA GLN A 88 -9.16 -7.42 5.45
C GLN A 88 -9.02 -6.02 4.82
N GLU A 89 -9.44 -4.98 5.54
CA GLU A 89 -9.15 -3.59 5.17
C GLU A 89 -8.05 -3.00 6.06
N PHE A 90 -7.26 -2.10 5.48
CA PHE A 90 -6.20 -1.38 6.18
C PHE A 90 -6.07 0.06 5.62
N PRO A 91 -5.80 1.08 6.47
CA PRO A 91 -5.68 2.45 5.99
C PRO A 91 -4.50 2.65 5.05
N ILE A 92 -4.72 3.42 3.98
CA ILE A 92 -3.67 3.88 3.07
C ILE A 92 -3.58 5.41 3.12
N ILE A 93 -2.45 5.93 3.58
CA ILE A 93 -2.31 7.35 3.96
C ILE A 93 -1.77 8.15 2.79
N LYS A 94 -2.48 9.22 2.38
CA LYS A 94 -2.14 10.06 1.22
C LYS A 94 -0.69 10.59 1.20
N THR A 95 -0.09 10.81 2.37
CA THR A 95 1.30 11.28 2.50
C THR A 95 2.35 10.22 2.16
N GLY A 96 1.96 8.96 1.94
CA GLY A 96 2.87 7.82 1.73
C GLY A 96 3.31 7.14 3.02
N ALA A 97 2.97 7.70 4.18
CA ALA A 97 3.29 7.09 5.47
C ALA A 97 2.54 5.77 5.68
N ILE A 98 3.20 4.80 6.31
CA ILE A 98 2.53 3.58 6.77
C ILE A 98 1.69 3.90 8.00
N TYR A 99 0.42 3.48 7.96
CA TYR A 99 -0.49 3.69 9.07
C TYR A 99 0.02 3.01 10.35
N ASN A 100 0.08 3.76 11.45
CA ASN A 100 0.65 3.34 12.72
C ASN A 100 -0.31 3.52 13.92
N GLY A 101 -1.60 3.79 13.66
CA GLY A 101 -2.62 3.87 14.71
C GLY A 101 -3.22 5.26 14.97
N GLY A 102 -2.77 6.29 14.24
CA GLY A 102 -3.39 7.63 14.28
C GLY A 102 -4.78 7.69 13.59
N SER A 103 -5.15 8.85 13.06
CA SER A 103 -6.35 8.97 12.24
C SER A 103 -6.18 8.18 10.94
N PRO A 104 -7.08 7.24 10.60
CA PRO A 104 -6.93 6.38 9.42
C PRO A 104 -7.23 7.11 8.10
N GLY A 105 -7.85 8.30 8.15
CA GLY A 105 -8.37 8.95 6.95
C GLY A 105 -9.51 8.15 6.29
N PRO A 106 -9.92 8.53 5.07
CA PRO A 106 -11.07 7.92 4.40
C PRO A 106 -10.74 6.69 3.54
N ASP A 107 -9.47 6.48 3.20
CA ASP A 107 -9.05 5.55 2.15
C ASP A 107 -8.52 4.23 2.73
N ARG A 108 -8.81 3.10 2.07
CA ARG A 108 -8.39 1.76 2.49
C ARG A 108 -7.82 0.97 1.34
N VAL A 109 -6.80 0.17 1.62
CA VAL A 109 -6.45 -1.01 0.83
C VAL A 109 -7.19 -2.22 1.36
N VAL A 110 -7.73 -3.03 0.45
CA VAL A 110 -8.39 -4.30 0.76
C VAL A 110 -7.47 -5.42 0.30
N ILE A 111 -7.12 -6.33 1.21
CA ILE A 111 -6.38 -7.56 0.90
C ILE A 111 -7.24 -8.78 1.21
N ASN A 112 -7.00 -9.92 0.55
CA ASN A 112 -7.57 -11.19 1.00
C ASN A 112 -6.69 -11.90 2.03
N SER A 113 -7.13 -13.06 2.52
CA SER A 113 -6.36 -13.88 3.47
C SER A 113 -5.03 -14.40 2.92
N ALA A 114 -4.85 -14.44 1.59
CA ALA A 114 -3.59 -14.77 0.94
C ALA A 114 -2.65 -13.56 0.80
N CYS A 115 -3.06 -12.39 1.29
CA CYS A 115 -2.37 -11.10 1.15
C CYS A 115 -2.31 -10.55 -0.28
N THR A 116 -3.20 -11.01 -1.17
CA THR A 116 -3.39 -10.42 -2.49
C THR A 116 -4.20 -9.13 -2.36
N VAL A 117 -3.76 -8.06 -3.03
CA VAL A 117 -4.53 -6.81 -3.13
C VAL A 117 -5.80 -7.08 -3.92
N ALA A 118 -6.94 -6.87 -3.27
CA ALA A 118 -8.26 -7.03 -3.87
C ALA A 118 -8.74 -5.71 -4.50
N GLY A 119 -8.45 -4.58 -3.86
CA GLY A 119 -8.80 -3.25 -4.37
C GLY A 119 -8.49 -2.11 -3.40
N LEU A 120 -8.84 -0.90 -3.83
CA LEU A 120 -8.82 0.33 -3.04
C LEU A 120 -10.23 0.89 -2.93
N ILE A 121 -10.61 1.31 -1.72
CA ILE A 121 -11.94 1.85 -1.44
C ILE A 121 -11.82 3.14 -0.61
N THR A 122 -12.84 3.98 -0.65
CA THR A 122 -12.85 5.25 0.06
C THR A 122 -14.22 5.63 0.61
N HIS A 123 -14.25 6.29 1.77
CA HIS A 123 -15.45 6.97 2.25
C HIS A 123 -15.76 8.24 1.45
N ASN A 124 -14.80 8.80 0.70
CA ASN A 124 -14.99 10.03 -0.05
C ASN A 124 -15.98 9.84 -1.20
N GLY A 125 -17.15 10.48 -1.09
CA GLY A 125 -18.24 10.33 -2.06
C GLY A 125 -19.24 9.24 -1.71
N ALA A 126 -19.03 8.52 -0.60
CA ALA A 126 -20.02 7.63 0.00
C ALA A 126 -20.89 8.38 1.02
N SER A 127 -22.09 7.86 1.31
CA SER A 127 -22.94 8.37 2.38
C SER A 127 -22.77 7.54 3.65
N GLY A 128 -22.74 8.21 4.82
CA GLY A 128 -22.56 7.56 6.10
C GLY A 128 -21.20 6.86 6.20
N ASN A 129 -21.18 5.63 6.72
CA ASN A 129 -19.96 4.82 6.89
C ASN A 129 -19.71 3.86 5.72
N LYS A 130 -20.39 4.04 4.58
CA LYS A 130 -20.20 3.20 3.40
C LYS A 130 -18.90 3.54 2.69
N PHE A 131 -18.46 2.65 1.83
CA PHE A 131 -17.40 2.92 0.87
C PHE A 131 -17.93 3.09 -0.55
N VAL A 132 -17.14 3.75 -1.39
CA VAL A 132 -17.19 3.65 -2.85
C VAL A 132 -15.84 3.15 -3.36
N ALA A 133 -15.86 2.54 -4.54
CA ALA A 133 -14.67 2.02 -5.18
C ALA A 133 -13.76 3.18 -5.63
N CYS A 134 -12.45 3.07 -5.39
CA CYS A 134 -11.47 3.90 -6.09
C CYS A 134 -11.28 3.37 -7.52
N SER A 135 -10.79 4.22 -8.43
CA SER A 135 -10.43 3.78 -9.78
C SER A 135 -9.50 2.55 -9.72
N GLY A 136 -9.76 1.55 -10.55
CA GLY A 136 -9.11 0.23 -10.50
C GLY A 136 -9.86 -0.80 -9.64
N THR A 137 -10.84 -0.39 -8.83
CA THR A 137 -11.79 -1.28 -8.13
C THR A 137 -13.17 -1.13 -8.76
N ASN A 138 -13.86 -2.24 -9.02
CA ASN A 138 -15.20 -2.24 -9.62
C ASN A 138 -16.28 -2.76 -8.65
#